data_AF-A0A535JKZ6-F1
#
_entry.id   AF-A0A535JKZ6-F1
#
_cell.length_a   1.000
_cell.length_b   1.000
_cell.length_c   1.000
_cell.angle_alpha   90.00
_cell.angle_beta   90.00
_cell.angle_gamma   90.00
#
_symmetry.space_group_name_H-M   'P 1'
#
loop_
_entity.id
_entity.type
_entity.pdbx_description
1 polymer ?
#
loop_
_entity_poly.entity_id
_entity_poly.type
_entity_poly.pdbx_seq_one_letter_code
_entity_poly.pdbx_strand_id
1 'polypeptide(L)'
;MNPTLLLALNFPPFGGGIARMMGEIAFRYPERVLLVSTGTWPGSEACDPRFRQTIDRVAVTAKRLRTLNGLVRWTRRAGALARGTSPGFAWCDEVKPAGYAAAWLRARGGPPFGVIAHGADFLLLDAKIRRS
;
A
#
# COMPACT_ATOMS: atom_id res chain seq x y z
N MET A 1 -13.44 16.59 3.43
CA MET A 1 -13.40 15.27 2.76
C MET A 1 -12.46 14.38 3.55
N ASN A 2 -12.88 13.15 3.85
CA ASN A 2 -11.95 12.19 4.48
C ASN A 2 -10.90 11.75 3.46
N PRO A 3 -9.62 11.63 3.83
CA PRO A 3 -8.59 11.21 2.90
C PRO A 3 -8.81 9.77 2.44
N THR A 4 -8.18 9.42 1.32
CA THR A 4 -8.08 8.03 0.85
C THR A 4 -6.74 7.46 1.30
N LEU A 5 -6.74 6.24 1.84
CA LEU A 5 -5.53 5.51 2.19
C LEU A 5 -5.09 4.63 1.00
N LEU A 6 -3.83 4.66 0.62
CA LEU A 6 -3.23 3.73 -0.34
C LEU A 6 -2.22 2.85 0.39
N LEU A 7 -2.50 1.56 0.52
CA LEU A 7 -1.56 0.56 0.97
C LEU A 7 -0.76 0.07 -0.24
N ALA A 8 0.46 0.59 -0.38
CA ALA A 8 1.32 0.28 -1.53
C ALA A 8 2.56 -0.50 -1.12
N LEU A 9 2.64 -1.77 -1.51
CA LEU A 9 3.90 -2.51 -1.46
C LEU A 9 4.91 -1.91 -2.44
N ASN A 10 4.45 -1.62 -3.66
CA ASN A 10 5.23 -1.09 -4.77
C ASN A 10 4.93 0.40 -4.90
N PHE A 11 5.85 1.22 -4.42
CA PHE A 11 5.76 2.67 -4.56
C PHE A 11 7.13 3.25 -4.90
N PRO A 12 7.23 4.29 -5.74
CA PRO A 12 8.52 4.89 -6.11
C PRO A 12 9.33 5.24 -4.86
N PRO A 13 10.67 5.13 -4.87
CA PRO A 13 11.53 4.80 -6.00
C PRO A 13 11.72 3.28 -6.22
N PHE A 14 10.89 2.44 -5.59
CA PHE A 14 10.86 1.02 -5.94
C PHE A 14 10.55 0.86 -7.43
N GLY A 15 11.26 -0.03 -8.11
CA GLY A 15 11.11 -0.23 -9.54
C GLY A 15 9.89 -1.07 -9.91
N GLY A 16 9.52 -1.05 -11.19
CA GLY A 16 8.48 -1.91 -11.77
C GLY A 16 7.22 -1.16 -12.20
N GLY A 17 6.37 -1.85 -12.97
CA GLY A 17 5.15 -1.27 -13.55
C GLY A 17 4.15 -0.81 -12.49
N ILE A 18 3.91 -1.61 -11.45
CA ILE A 18 2.99 -1.28 -10.35
C ILE A 18 3.49 -0.04 -9.60
N ALA A 19 4.79 0.02 -9.25
CA ALA A 19 5.35 1.18 -8.57
C ALA A 19 5.22 2.46 -9.40
N ARG A 20 5.49 2.38 -10.72
CA ARG A 20 5.25 3.51 -11.63
C ARG A 20 3.78 3.93 -11.63
N MET A 21 2.86 2.97 -11.75
CA MET A 21 1.42 3.24 -11.74
C MET A 21 0.98 3.92 -10.43
N MET A 22 1.40 3.41 -9.27
CA MET A 22 1.06 4.00 -7.97
C MET A 22 1.67 5.40 -7.81
N GLY A 23 2.87 5.63 -8.36
CA GLY A 23 3.48 6.96 -8.44
C GLY A 23 2.63 7.94 -9.25
N GLU A 24 2.21 7.55 -10.46
CA GLU A 24 1.34 8.38 -11.30
C GLU A 24 -0.01 8.66 -10.64
N ILE A 25 -0.61 7.67 -9.96
CA ILE A 25 -1.82 7.87 -9.16
C ILE A 25 -1.56 8.93 -8.09
N ALA A 26 -0.52 8.78 -7.29
CA ALA A 26 -0.20 9.76 -6.23
C ALA A 26 0.09 11.16 -6.78
N PHE A 27 0.70 11.25 -7.96
CA PHE A 27 1.01 12.52 -8.62
C PHE A 27 -0.24 13.22 -9.17
N ARG A 28 -1.22 12.46 -9.68
CA ARG A 28 -2.45 12.98 -10.30
C ARG A 28 -3.63 13.07 -9.34
N TYR A 29 -3.56 12.42 -8.18
CA TYR A 29 -4.63 12.49 -7.17
C TYR A 29 -4.83 13.95 -6.72
N PRO A 30 -6.06 14.36 -6.38
CA PRO A 30 -6.28 15.68 -5.80
C PRO A 30 -5.36 15.90 -4.60
N GLU A 31 -4.87 17.13 -4.44
CA GLU A 31 -3.78 17.41 -3.49
C GLU A 31 -4.18 17.12 -2.05
N ARG A 32 -3.24 16.53 -1.29
CA ARG A 32 -3.35 16.31 0.17
C ARG A 32 -4.57 15.49 0.60
N VAL A 33 -5.20 14.75 -0.31
CA VAL A 33 -6.31 13.83 0.03
C VAL A 33 -5.97 12.36 -0.22
N LEU A 34 -4.73 12.05 -0.62
CA LEU A 34 -4.18 10.70 -0.62
C LEU A 34 -3.13 10.57 0.49
N LEU A 35 -3.22 9.45 1.21
CA LEU A 35 -2.26 9.04 2.21
C LEU A 35 -1.68 7.70 1.79
N VAL A 36 -0.40 7.67 1.43
CA VAL A 36 0.28 6.46 0.96
C VAL A 36 1.01 5.83 2.12
N SER A 37 0.71 4.59 2.49
CA SER A 37 1.50 3.80 3.43
C SER A 37 2.29 2.75 2.66
N THR A 38 3.61 2.81 2.78
CA THR A 38 4.53 1.98 2.00
C THR A 38 5.84 1.73 2.75
N GLY A 39 6.69 0.82 2.25
CA GLY A 39 7.98 0.50 2.85
C GLY A 39 9.07 1.50 2.47
N THR A 40 10.23 1.42 3.12
CA THR A 40 11.42 2.19 2.75
C THR A 40 12.16 1.58 1.56
N TRP A 41 12.78 2.44 0.76
CA TRP A 41 13.67 2.05 -0.34
C TRP A 41 14.83 3.06 -0.46
N PRO A 42 16.02 2.66 -0.93
CA PRO A 42 17.08 3.63 -1.22
C PRO A 42 16.57 4.75 -2.13
N GLY A 43 16.79 6.00 -1.72
CA GLY A 43 16.31 7.19 -2.43
C GLY A 43 14.87 7.62 -2.09
N SER A 44 14.16 6.95 -1.17
CA SER A 44 12.81 7.37 -0.75
C SER A 44 12.76 8.84 -0.34
N GLU A 45 13.71 9.31 0.47
CA GLU A 45 13.77 10.69 0.95
C GLU A 45 13.91 11.72 -0.17
N ALA A 46 14.66 11.40 -1.23
CA ALA A 46 14.79 12.27 -2.40
C ALA A 46 13.57 12.19 -3.33
N CYS A 47 12.86 11.05 -3.33
CA CYS A 47 11.70 10.80 -4.19
C CYS A 47 10.41 11.40 -3.61
N ASP A 48 10.19 11.29 -2.30
CA ASP A 48 8.92 11.62 -1.65
C ASP A 48 8.49 13.10 -1.79
N PRO A 49 9.39 14.11 -1.75
CA PRO A 49 9.03 15.52 -1.93
C PRO A 49 8.38 15.85 -3.29
N ARG A 50 8.48 14.95 -4.28
CA ARG A 50 7.86 15.13 -5.60
C ARG A 50 6.34 14.95 -5.57
N PHE A 51 5.81 14.32 -4.53
CA PHE A 51 4.38 14.09 -4.38
C PHE A 51 3.76 15.15 -3.46
N ARG A 52 2.58 15.67 -3.84
CA ARG A 52 1.79 16.58 -2.98
C ARG A 52 0.98 15.83 -1.91
N GLN A 53 1.21 14.53 -1.79
CA GLN A 53 0.49 13.61 -0.93
C GLN A 53 1.34 13.23 0.27
N THR A 54 0.71 12.81 1.36
CA THR A 54 1.46 12.32 2.53
C THR A 54 1.95 10.92 2.24
N ILE A 55 3.27 10.73 2.25
CA ILE A 55 3.91 9.42 2.10
C ILE A 55 4.39 8.94 3.48
N ASP A 56 3.66 8.00 4.06
CA ASP A 56 4.02 7.30 5.29
C ASP A 56 4.93 6.11 4.98
N ARG A 57 6.23 6.29 5.23
CA ARG A 57 7.25 5.24 5.10
C ARG A 57 7.35 4.44 6.40
N VAL A 58 6.90 3.19 6.38
CA VAL A 58 7.14 2.27 7.49
C VAL A 58 8.63 1.91 7.50
N ALA A 59 9.25 1.87 8.69
CA ALA A 59 10.65 1.47 8.91
C ALA A 59 10.89 -0.04 8.65
N VAL A 60 10.46 -0.52 7.49
CA VAL A 60 10.64 -1.86 6.93
C VAL A 60 10.91 -1.65 5.44
N THR A 61 12.01 -2.20 4.95
CA THR A 61 12.34 -2.14 3.52
C THR A 61 11.21 -2.73 2.68
N ALA A 62 10.87 -2.15 1.54
CA ALA A 62 9.77 -2.59 0.67
C ALA A 62 9.76 -4.10 0.41
N LYS A 63 10.92 -4.70 0.09
CA LYS A 63 11.08 -6.15 -0.11
C LYS A 63 10.62 -7.01 1.08
N ARG A 64 10.79 -6.52 2.31
CA ARG A 64 10.49 -7.24 3.55
C ARG A 64 9.03 -7.12 3.99
N LEU A 65 8.23 -6.26 3.38
CA LEU A 65 6.80 -6.15 3.66
C LEU A 65 6.02 -7.44 3.34
N ARG A 66 6.55 -8.28 2.44
CA ARG A 66 6.00 -9.62 2.15
C ARG A 66 6.27 -10.67 3.22
N THR A 67 7.21 -10.41 4.13
CA THR A 67 7.47 -11.32 5.26
C THR A 67 6.42 -11.15 6.34
N LEU A 68 6.14 -12.19 7.13
CA LEU A 68 5.16 -12.12 8.21
C LEU A 68 5.45 -10.97 9.18
N ASN A 69 6.71 -10.84 9.62
CA ASN A 69 7.13 -9.76 10.52
C ASN A 69 6.99 -8.37 9.89
N GLY A 70 7.33 -8.24 8.60
CA GLY A 70 7.17 -6.99 7.86
C GLY A 70 5.69 -6.60 7.71
N LEU A 71 4.85 -7.58 7.34
CA LEU A 71 3.41 -7.39 7.20
C LEU A 71 2.75 -6.97 8.51
N VAL A 72 3.09 -7.61 9.63
CA VAL A 72 2.56 -7.22 10.95
C VAL A 72 2.95 -5.79 11.30
N ARG A 73 4.22 -5.41 11.10
CA ARG A 73 4.69 -4.04 11.36
C ARG A 73 3.99 -3.02 10.47
N TRP A 74 3.85 -3.31 9.19
CA TRP A 74 3.16 -2.44 8.24
C TRP A 74 1.68 -2.29 8.59
N THR A 75 0.99 -3.39 8.86
CA THR A 75 -0.43 -3.39 9.24
C THR A 75 -0.66 -2.59 10.52
N ARG A 76 0.22 -2.73 11.53
CA ARG A 76 0.15 -1.93 12.76
C ARG A 76 0.32 -0.43 12.49
N ARG A 77 1.29 -0.06 11.65
CA ARG A 77 1.52 1.34 11.27
C ARG A 77 0.35 1.92 10.48
N ALA A 78 -0.12 1.20 9.46
CA ALA A 78 -1.30 1.56 8.69
C ALA A 78 -2.55 1.69 9.57
N GLY A 79 -2.71 0.85 10.59
CA GLY A 79 -3.80 0.98 11.55
C GLY A 79 -3.70 2.20 12.46
N ALA A 80 -2.49 2.55 12.93
CA ALA A 80 -2.28 3.81 13.64
C ALA A 80 -2.61 5.01 12.75
N LEU A 81 -2.18 4.95 11.50
CA LEU A 81 -2.41 5.96 10.49
C LEU A 81 -3.90 6.14 10.18
N ALA A 82 -4.62 5.04 10.00
CA ALA A 82 -6.07 5.04 9.76
C ALA A 82 -6.85 5.61 10.96
N ARG A 83 -6.43 5.32 12.20
CA ARG A 83 -7.06 5.91 13.39
C ARG A 83 -6.81 7.42 13.52
N GLY A 84 -5.62 7.88 13.15
CA GLY A 84 -5.26 9.31 13.24
C GLY A 84 -5.87 10.18 12.14
N THR A 85 -6.24 9.59 11.00
CA THR A 85 -6.70 10.33 9.82
C THR A 85 -8.12 10.01 9.39
N SER A 86 -8.71 8.92 9.92
CA SER A 86 -10.06 8.45 9.62
C SER A 86 -10.39 8.44 8.12
N PRO A 87 -9.60 7.71 7.31
CA PRO A 87 -9.79 7.70 5.86
C PRO A 87 -11.17 7.15 5.50
N GLY A 88 -11.79 7.70 4.45
CA GLY A 88 -13.10 7.25 3.98
C GLY A 88 -13.06 5.94 3.20
N PHE A 89 -11.91 5.64 2.61
CA PHE A 89 -11.68 4.46 1.76
C PHE A 89 -10.20 4.08 1.76
N ALA A 90 -9.90 2.80 1.49
CA ALA A 90 -8.54 2.31 1.27
C ALA A 90 -8.37 1.58 -0.07
N TRP A 91 -7.28 1.86 -0.79
CA TRP A 91 -6.84 1.08 -1.95
C TRP A 91 -5.66 0.19 -1.59
N CYS A 92 -5.63 -1.01 -2.16
CA CYS A 92 -4.46 -1.90 -2.14
C CYS A 92 -3.85 -1.96 -3.54
N ASP A 93 -2.53 -1.78 -3.63
CA ASP A 93 -1.81 -1.84 -4.90
C ASP A 93 -1.65 -3.24 -5.48
N GLU A 94 -1.78 -4.28 -4.65
CA GLU A 94 -1.80 -5.69 -5.06
C GLU A 94 -2.67 -6.54 -4.11
N VAL A 95 -3.02 -7.75 -4.54
CA VAL A 95 -3.86 -8.67 -3.73
C VAL A 95 -3.13 -9.10 -2.46
N LYS A 96 -1.85 -9.44 -2.56
CA LYS A 96 -1.02 -9.87 -1.42
C LYS A 96 0.34 -9.20 -1.48
N PRO A 97 0.76 -8.43 -0.46
CA PRO A 97 0.27 -8.51 0.91
C PRO A 97 -0.65 -7.35 1.32
N ALA A 98 -0.84 -6.32 0.48
CA ALA A 98 -1.64 -5.14 0.83
C ALA A 98 -3.11 -5.48 1.17
N GLY A 99 -3.73 -6.41 0.43
CA GLY A 99 -5.08 -6.90 0.71
C GLY A 99 -5.23 -7.52 2.11
N TYR A 100 -4.20 -8.20 2.62
CA TYR A 100 -4.23 -8.75 3.99
C TYR A 100 -4.23 -7.65 5.05
N ALA A 101 -3.41 -6.61 4.85
CA ALA A 101 -3.40 -5.46 5.75
C ALA A 101 -4.75 -4.74 5.74
N ALA A 102 -5.34 -4.49 4.57
CA ALA A 102 -6.65 -3.85 4.46
C ALA A 102 -7.77 -4.69 5.09
N ALA A 103 -7.80 -6.00 4.81
CA ALA A 103 -8.78 -6.91 5.41
C ALA A 103 -8.69 -6.90 6.94
N TRP A 104 -7.47 -6.90 7.50
CA TRP A 104 -7.24 -6.79 8.94
C TRP A 104 -7.75 -5.46 9.51
N LEU A 105 -7.49 -4.34 8.83
CA LEU A 105 -8.00 -3.03 9.25
C LEU A 105 -9.52 -3.00 9.22
N ARG A 106 -10.14 -3.48 8.13
CA ARG A 106 -11.60 -3.54 7.98
C ARG A 106 -12.26 -4.38 9.07
N ALA A 107 -11.71 -5.55 9.39
CA ALA A 107 -12.20 -6.41 10.46
C ALA A 107 -12.17 -5.75 11.86
N ARG A 108 -11.45 -4.63 12.01
CA ARG A 108 -11.31 -3.86 13.26
C ARG A 108 -11.94 -2.47 13.16
N GLY A 109 -12.94 -2.31 12.29
CA GLY A 109 -13.66 -1.04 12.11
C GLY A 109 -12.94 0.00 11.24
N GLY A 110 -11.90 -0.41 10.51
CA GLY A 110 -11.24 0.41 9.50
C GLY A 110 -12.10 0.65 8.24
N PRO A 111 -11.59 1.45 7.28
CA PRO A 111 -12.36 1.86 6.10
C PRO A 111 -12.75 0.67 5.21
N PRO A 112 -13.81 0.81 4.39
CA PRO A 112 -13.99 -0.05 3.23
C PRO A 112 -12.77 0.02 2.31
N PHE A 113 -12.51 -1.04 1.56
CA PHE A 113 -11.34 -1.09 0.70
C PHE A 113 -11.58 -1.77 -0.64
N GLY A 114 -10.78 -1.37 -1.63
CA GLY A 114 -10.68 -1.97 -2.95
C GLY A 114 -9.27 -2.49 -3.20
N VAL A 115 -9.16 -3.49 -4.05
CA VAL A 115 -7.88 -4.12 -4.40
C VAL A 115 -7.66 -3.99 -5.90
N ILE A 116 -6.52 -3.42 -6.28
CA ILE A 116 -6.06 -3.42 -7.67
C ILE A 116 -5.34 -4.74 -7.90
N ALA A 117 -5.96 -5.63 -8.67
CA ALA A 117 -5.36 -6.91 -9.01
C ALA A 117 -4.66 -6.82 -10.36
N HIS A 118 -3.45 -7.38 -10.42
CA HIS A 118 -2.66 -7.45 -11.65
C HIS A 118 -2.64 -8.90 -12.15
N GLY A 119 -2.42 -9.12 -13.45
CA GLY A 119 -2.45 -10.47 -14.03
C GLY A 119 -1.54 -11.49 -13.31
N ALA A 120 -0.39 -11.03 -12.81
CA ALA A 120 0.53 -11.85 -12.03
C ALA A 120 -0.10 -12.41 -10.73
N ASP A 121 -0.99 -11.66 -10.06
CA ASP A 121 -1.66 -12.10 -8.84
C ASP A 121 -2.50 -13.37 -9.09
N PHE A 122 -3.20 -13.40 -10.22
CA PHE A 122 -4.06 -14.52 -10.60
C PHE A 122 -3.26 -15.71 -11.13
N LEU A 123 -2.22 -15.46 -11.94
CA LEU A 123 -1.36 -16.52 -12.48
C LEU A 123 -0.61 -17.27 -11.36
N LEU A 124 -0.14 -16.55 -10.34
CA LEU A 124 0.50 -17.16 -9.18
C LEU A 124 -0.50 -17.97 -8.34
N LEU A 125 -1.74 -17.50 -8.23
CA LEU A 125 -2.80 -18.22 -7.53
C LEU A 125 -3.18 -19.50 -8.27
N ASP A 126 -3.39 -19.43 -9.58
CA ASP A 126 -3.68 -20.56 -10.46
C ASP A 126 -2.56 -21.62 -10.40
N ALA A 127 -1.30 -21.18 -10.49
CA ALA A 127 -0.15 -22.08 -10.33
C ALA A 127 -0.04 -22.72 -8.94
N LYS A 128 -0.60 -22.11 -7.89
CA LYS A 128 -0.67 -22.69 -6.55
C LYS A 128 -1.80 -23.72 -6.45
N ILE A 129 -2.97 -23.40 -7.01
CA ILE A 129 -4.13 -24.30 -7.04
C ILE A 129 -3.77 -25.57 -7.80
N ARG A 130 -3.12 -25.48 -8.96
CA ARG A 130 -2.68 -26.66 -9.73
C ARG A 130 -1.67 -27.57 -9.01
N ARG A 131 -1.02 -27.09 -7.95
CA ARG A 131 0.00 -27.83 -7.18
C ARG A 131 -0.53 -28.36 -5.84
N SER A 132 -1.76 -28.03 -5.46
CA SER A 132 -2.41 -28.48 -4.21
C SER A 132 -3.40 -29.59 -4.52
#